data_AF-A0A9E3LJI4-F1
#
_entry.id   AF-A0A9E3LJI4-F1
#
_cell.length_a   1.000
_cell.length_b   1.000
_cell.length_c   1.000
_cell.angle_alpha   90.00
_cell.angle_beta   90.00
_cell.angle_gamma   90.00
#
_symmetry.space_group_name_H-M   'P 1'
#
loop_
_entity.id
_entity.type
_entity.pdbx_description
1 polymer ?
#
loop_
_entity_poly.entity_id
_entity_poly.type
_entity_poly.pdbx_seq_one_letter_code
_entity_poly.pdbx_strand_id
1 'polypeptide(L)'
;RLEEAKRIEIDHEPYLAALRDWVARGADSPHALAPDEVVERSRPRGEPEARAAACFELGQHLHRDGHPEAAVPWFREAHRLQPENWTYKRQAWHLVDPTQGPTEEYDSDWLRDVRLVGAERYYDPPRL
;
A
#
# COMPACT_ATOMS: atom_id res chain seq x y z
N ARG A 1 3.66 -4.54 19.22
CA ARG A 1 2.80 -3.79 18.27
C ARG A 1 2.69 -2.32 18.64
N LEU A 2 2.18 -1.95 19.83
CA LEU A 2 2.05 -0.55 20.25
C LEU A 2 3.38 0.22 20.25
N GLU A 3 4.47 -0.40 20.72
CA GLU A 3 5.80 0.25 20.74
C GLU A 3 6.34 0.53 19.33
N GLU A 4 6.18 -0.39 18.37
CA GLU A 4 6.59 -0.12 16.98
C GLU A 4 5.68 0.93 16.35
N ALA A 5 4.38 0.90 16.62
CA ALA A 5 3.44 1.88 16.07
C ALA A 5 3.77 3.32 16.50
N LYS A 6 4.28 3.52 17.72
CA LYS A 6 4.73 4.83 18.22
C LYS A 6 5.95 5.39 17.48
N ARG A 7 6.72 4.52 16.81
CA ARG A 7 7.92 4.89 16.05
C ARG A 7 7.61 5.18 14.57
N ILE A 8 6.36 5.05 14.15
CA ILE A 8 5.95 5.41 12.79
C ILE A 8 5.96 6.92 12.65
N GLU A 9 6.75 7.41 11.72
CA GLU A 9 6.83 8.82 11.38
C GLU A 9 5.83 9.15 10.26
N ILE A 10 5.09 10.24 10.45
CA ILE A 10 4.11 10.74 9.47
C ILE A 10 4.36 12.23 9.30
N ASP A 11 5.07 12.61 8.22
CA ASP A 11 5.22 14.01 7.85
C ASP A 11 4.10 14.43 6.89
N HIS A 12 3.09 15.08 7.45
CA HIS A 12 1.91 15.53 6.72
C HIS A 12 2.01 17.00 6.29
N GLU A 13 2.95 17.77 6.85
CA GLU A 13 3.04 19.21 6.62
C GLU A 13 3.34 19.57 5.16
N PRO A 14 4.28 18.90 4.45
CA PRO A 14 4.53 19.18 3.04
C PRO A 14 3.27 18.98 2.20
N TYR A 15 2.54 17.88 2.43
CA TYR A 15 1.31 17.59 1.70
C TYR A 15 0.20 18.61 1.98
N LEU A 16 0.01 19.00 3.26
CA LEU A 16 -0.97 20.03 3.61
C LEU A 16 -0.60 21.40 3.05
N ALA A 17 0.69 21.77 3.04
CA ALA A 17 1.16 23.00 2.43
C ALA A 17 0.86 23.01 0.93
N ALA A 18 1.18 21.91 0.23
CA ALA A 18 0.88 21.77 -1.19
C ALA A 18 -0.63 21.85 -1.49
N LEU A 19 -1.46 21.17 -0.69
CA LEU A 19 -2.90 21.19 -0.85
C LEU A 19 -3.49 22.60 -0.64
N ARG A 20 -3.03 23.31 0.40
CA ARG A 20 -3.46 24.69 0.68
C ARG A 20 -3.07 25.65 -0.45
N ASP A 21 -1.87 25.51 -0.99
CA ASP A 21 -1.42 26.31 -2.12
C ASP A 21 -2.24 26.01 -3.39
N TRP A 22 -2.50 24.73 -3.67
CA TRP A 22 -3.37 24.33 -4.77
C TRP A 22 -4.80 24.86 -4.63
N VAL A 23 -5.38 24.84 -3.43
CA VAL A 23 -6.71 25.45 -3.19
C VAL A 23 -6.71 26.95 -3.48
N ALA A 24 -5.61 27.65 -3.18
CA ALA A 24 -5.51 29.10 -3.40
C ALA A 24 -5.23 29.48 -4.86
N ARG A 25 -4.46 28.67 -5.59
CA ARG A 25 -3.94 29.01 -6.93
C ARG A 25 -4.50 28.16 -8.07
N GLY A 26 -5.18 27.06 -7.75
CA GLY A 26 -5.67 26.10 -8.74
C GLY A 26 -4.54 25.56 -9.62
N ALA A 27 -4.71 25.65 -10.93
CA ALA A 27 -3.74 25.18 -11.91
C ALA A 27 -2.42 25.97 -11.90
N ASP A 28 -2.38 27.18 -11.30
CA ASP A 28 -1.15 27.99 -11.18
C ASP A 28 -0.28 27.60 -9.97
N SER A 29 -0.69 26.58 -9.20
CA SER A 29 0.10 26.05 -8.10
C SER A 29 1.33 25.30 -8.62
N PRO A 30 2.54 25.49 -8.04
CA PRO A 30 3.70 24.66 -8.36
C PRO A 30 3.50 23.18 -8.02
N HIS A 31 2.44 22.83 -7.28
CA HIS A 31 2.07 21.46 -6.96
C HIS A 31 1.03 20.86 -7.92
N ALA A 32 0.49 21.66 -8.84
CA ALA A 32 -0.38 21.18 -9.91
C ALA A 32 0.49 20.62 -11.04
N LEU A 33 0.53 19.29 -11.16
CA LEU A 33 1.30 18.61 -12.20
C LEU A 33 0.74 18.89 -13.60
N ALA A 34 1.62 19.11 -14.56
CA ALA A 34 1.25 19.14 -15.97
C ALA A 34 0.77 17.74 -16.44
N PRO A 35 -0.08 17.65 -17.47
CA PRO A 35 -0.62 16.36 -17.92
C PRO A 35 0.44 15.31 -18.28
N ASP A 36 1.55 15.74 -18.88
CA ASP A 36 2.69 14.89 -19.22
C ASP A 36 3.45 14.43 -17.96
N GLU A 37 3.62 15.30 -16.97
CA GLU A 37 4.18 14.92 -15.66
C GLU A 37 3.28 13.92 -14.93
N VAL A 38 1.94 14.05 -15.03
CA VAL A 38 1.01 13.05 -14.49
C VAL A 38 1.23 11.70 -15.15
N VAL A 39 1.34 11.65 -16.48
CA VAL A 39 1.61 10.40 -17.21
C VAL A 39 2.96 9.83 -16.81
N GLU A 40 4.01 10.66 -16.74
CA GLU A 40 5.34 10.21 -16.34
C GLU A 40 5.35 9.71 -14.90
N ARG A 41 4.74 10.41 -13.94
CA ARG A 41 4.70 9.96 -12.54
C ARG A 41 3.79 8.75 -12.34
N SER A 42 2.80 8.54 -13.21
CA SER A 42 1.91 7.38 -13.20
C SER A 42 2.53 6.11 -13.79
N ARG A 43 3.81 6.13 -14.19
CA ARG A 43 4.58 5.11 -14.96
C ARG A 43 3.88 3.75 -15.15
N PRO A 44 3.84 3.21 -16.37
CA PRO A 44 3.23 1.90 -16.60
C PRO A 44 3.85 0.86 -15.66
N ARG A 45 2.97 0.15 -14.95
CA ARG A 45 3.30 -1.02 -14.17
C ARG A 45 3.96 -2.03 -15.11
N GLY A 46 5.18 -2.48 -14.77
CA GLY A 46 5.80 -3.58 -15.49
C GLY A 46 4.96 -4.84 -15.40
N GLU A 47 5.33 -5.87 -16.15
CA GLU A 47 4.63 -7.16 -16.11
C GLU A 47 4.46 -7.71 -14.67
N PRO A 48 5.47 -7.68 -13.79
CA PRO A 48 5.31 -8.15 -12.41
C PRO A 48 4.27 -7.35 -11.62
N GLU A 49 4.26 -6.03 -11.77
CA GLU A 49 3.32 -5.14 -11.08
C GLU A 49 1.89 -5.30 -11.59
N ALA A 50 1.71 -5.46 -12.90
CA ALA A 50 0.41 -5.73 -13.50
C ALA A 50 -0.13 -7.11 -13.05
N ARG A 51 0.74 -8.13 -13.02
CA ARG A 51 0.38 -9.47 -12.56
C ARG A 51 0.05 -9.48 -11.06
N ALA A 52 0.82 -8.78 -10.23
CA ALA A 52 0.53 -8.64 -8.80
C ALA A 52 -0.86 -8.03 -8.57
N ALA A 53 -1.21 -6.99 -9.32
CA ALA A 53 -2.53 -6.38 -9.26
C ALA A 53 -3.63 -7.36 -9.68
N ALA A 54 -3.44 -8.10 -10.77
CA ALA A 54 -4.41 -9.11 -11.21
C ALA A 54 -4.61 -10.23 -10.15
N CYS A 55 -3.53 -10.72 -9.54
CA CYS A 55 -3.60 -11.68 -8.44
C CYS A 55 -4.34 -11.10 -7.23
N PHE A 56 -4.03 -9.86 -6.85
CA PHE A 56 -4.72 -9.19 -5.74
C PHE A 56 -6.23 -9.06 -6.01
N GLU A 57 -6.62 -8.60 -7.22
CA GLU A 57 -8.03 -8.47 -7.60
C GLU A 57 -8.77 -9.81 -7.63
N LEU A 58 -8.12 -10.88 -8.07
CA LEU A 58 -8.69 -12.22 -8.06
C LEU A 58 -8.90 -12.74 -6.62
N GLY A 59 -7.95 -12.49 -5.72
CA GLY A 59 -8.11 -12.76 -4.29
C GLY A 59 -9.29 -11.98 -3.70
N GLN A 60 -9.40 -10.68 -4.00
CA GLN A 60 -10.53 -9.86 -3.54
C GLN A 60 -11.87 -10.37 -4.07
N HIS A 61 -11.93 -10.78 -5.34
CA HIS A 61 -13.15 -11.32 -5.93
C HIS A 61 -13.57 -12.63 -5.26
N LEU A 62 -12.67 -13.61 -5.15
CA LEU A 62 -12.96 -14.90 -4.52
C LEU A 62 -13.39 -14.74 -3.06
N HIS A 63 -12.73 -13.84 -2.31
CA HIS A 63 -13.14 -13.57 -0.94
C HIS A 63 -14.55 -12.98 -0.86
N ARG A 64 -14.86 -11.98 -1.70
CA ARG A 64 -16.21 -11.38 -1.74
C ARG A 64 -17.29 -12.37 -2.14
N ASP A 65 -16.95 -13.35 -2.96
CA ASP A 65 -17.84 -14.41 -3.41
C ASP A 65 -18.00 -15.55 -2.37
N GLY A 66 -17.36 -15.43 -1.20
CA GLY A 66 -17.48 -16.42 -0.12
C GLY A 66 -16.49 -17.58 -0.21
N HIS A 67 -15.40 -17.43 -0.96
CA HIS A 67 -14.34 -18.42 -1.14
C HIS A 67 -12.99 -17.97 -0.54
N PRO A 68 -12.89 -17.73 0.79
CA PRO A 68 -11.68 -17.19 1.40
C PRO A 68 -10.46 -18.10 1.25
N GLU A 69 -10.62 -19.42 1.37
CA GLU A 69 -9.53 -20.39 1.18
C GLU A 69 -8.95 -20.34 -0.24
N ALA A 70 -9.81 -20.18 -1.24
CA ALA A 70 -9.40 -20.04 -2.63
C ALA A 70 -8.71 -18.69 -2.92
N ALA A 71 -8.97 -17.66 -2.12
CA ALA A 71 -8.35 -16.34 -2.25
C ALA A 71 -6.90 -16.31 -1.76
N VAL A 72 -6.56 -17.09 -0.73
CA VAL A 72 -5.22 -17.14 -0.11
C VAL A 72 -4.07 -17.32 -1.12
N PRO A 73 -4.07 -18.29 -2.05
CA PRO A 73 -2.97 -18.45 -2.99
C PRO A 73 -2.77 -17.23 -3.91
N TRP A 74 -3.83 -16.50 -4.23
CA TRP A 74 -3.75 -15.29 -5.05
C TRP A 74 -3.18 -14.10 -4.28
N PHE A 75 -3.57 -13.94 -3.02
CA PHE A 75 -2.94 -12.95 -2.15
C PHE A 75 -1.46 -13.26 -1.90
N ARG A 76 -1.09 -14.53 -1.69
CA ARG A 76 0.32 -14.95 -1.57
C ARG A 76 1.13 -14.62 -2.82
N GLU A 77 0.59 -14.87 -4.01
CA GLU A 77 1.26 -14.52 -5.27
C GLU A 77 1.42 -13.00 -5.42
N ALA A 78 0.41 -12.21 -5.00
CA ALA A 78 0.52 -10.75 -4.99
C ALA A 78 1.62 -10.27 -4.01
N HIS A 79 1.73 -10.86 -2.81
CA HIS A 79 2.82 -10.57 -1.86
C HIS A 79 4.19 -10.94 -2.42
N ARG A 80 4.29 -12.07 -3.11
CA ARG A 80 5.55 -12.52 -3.72
C ARG A 80 6.01 -11.60 -4.85
N LEU A 81 5.08 -11.11 -5.67
CA LEU A 81 5.37 -10.22 -6.81
C LEU A 81 5.63 -8.78 -6.39
N GLN A 82 4.97 -8.30 -5.34
CA GLN A 82 5.19 -6.96 -4.76
C GLN A 82 5.32 -7.03 -3.23
N PRO A 83 6.49 -7.45 -2.71
CA PRO A 83 6.70 -7.60 -1.27
C PRO A 83 6.63 -6.26 -0.52
N GLU A 84 6.89 -5.13 -1.16
CA GLU A 84 6.84 -3.81 -0.51
C GLU A 84 5.43 -3.17 -0.55
N ASN A 85 4.43 -3.83 -1.16
CA ASN A 85 3.08 -3.27 -1.26
C ASN A 85 2.26 -3.54 0.01
N TRP A 86 2.31 -2.57 0.94
CA TRP A 86 1.55 -2.59 2.18
C TRP A 86 0.04 -2.71 1.99
N THR A 87 -0.52 -2.21 0.88
CA THR A 87 -1.96 -2.31 0.61
C THR A 87 -2.37 -3.77 0.46
N TYR A 88 -1.62 -4.53 -0.34
CA TYR A 88 -1.90 -5.96 -0.59
C TYR A 88 -1.74 -6.79 0.67
N LYS A 89 -0.67 -6.54 1.43
CA LYS A 89 -0.40 -7.21 2.70
C LYS A 89 -1.48 -6.95 3.73
N ARG A 90 -1.75 -5.68 4.03
CA ARG A 90 -2.71 -5.30 5.08
C ARG A 90 -4.12 -5.76 4.78
N GLN A 91 -4.57 -5.69 3.53
CA GLN A 91 -5.90 -6.16 3.20
C GLN A 91 -6.02 -7.67 3.34
N ALA A 92 -5.07 -8.43 2.80
CA ALA A 92 -5.04 -9.89 2.95
C ALA A 92 -5.00 -10.32 4.43
N TRP A 93 -4.16 -9.69 5.26
CA TRP A 93 -4.13 -9.95 6.70
C TRP A 93 -5.45 -9.60 7.38
N HIS A 94 -6.02 -8.43 7.09
CA HIS A 94 -7.26 -7.95 7.71
C HIS A 94 -8.47 -8.86 7.42
N LEU A 95 -8.50 -9.49 6.23
CA LEU A 95 -9.56 -10.42 5.85
C LEU A 95 -9.54 -11.72 6.68
N VAL A 96 -8.39 -12.13 7.20
CA VAL A 96 -8.25 -13.33 8.05
C VAL A 96 -8.32 -12.96 9.53
N ASP A 97 -7.53 -11.97 9.94
CA ASP A 97 -7.52 -11.44 11.29
C ASP A 97 -7.53 -9.91 11.23
N PRO A 98 -8.61 -9.25 11.70
CA PRO A 98 -8.67 -7.79 11.76
C PRO A 98 -7.53 -7.15 12.56
N THR A 99 -6.92 -7.87 13.50
CA THR A 99 -5.74 -7.38 14.24
C THR A 99 -4.44 -7.47 13.44
N GLN A 100 -4.44 -8.15 12.29
CA GLN A 100 -3.28 -8.37 11.41
C GLN A 100 -2.13 -9.09 12.13
N GLY A 101 -2.47 -10.04 13.02
CA GLY A 101 -1.52 -10.91 13.71
C GLY A 101 -1.00 -12.06 12.84
N PRO A 102 -0.12 -12.90 13.39
CA PRO A 102 0.31 -14.13 12.74
C PRO A 102 -0.87 -15.05 12.43
N THR A 103 -0.87 -15.64 11.25
CA THR A 103 -1.90 -16.55 10.75
C THR A 103 -1.24 -17.72 10.01
N GLU A 104 -1.97 -18.79 9.69
CA GLU A 104 -1.43 -19.93 8.92
C GLU A 104 -1.40 -19.64 7.40
N GLU A 105 -2.23 -18.68 6.97
CA GLU A 105 -2.47 -18.30 5.59
C GLU A 105 -1.36 -17.42 5.00
N TYR A 106 -0.58 -16.71 5.81
CA TYR A 106 0.43 -15.77 5.33
C TYR A 106 1.76 -15.88 6.07
N ASP A 107 2.85 -15.70 5.33
CA ASP A 107 4.21 -15.93 5.82
C ASP A 107 4.72 -14.84 6.79
N SER A 108 3.97 -13.74 6.89
CA SER A 108 4.26 -12.61 7.74
C SER A 108 2.98 -11.92 8.22
N ASP A 109 3.15 -10.94 9.08
CA ASP A 109 2.13 -10.11 9.69
C ASP A 109 2.64 -8.67 9.82
N TRP A 110 1.76 -7.75 10.24
CA TRP A 110 2.11 -6.34 10.36
C TRP A 110 3.33 -6.09 11.24
N LEU A 111 3.42 -6.75 12.40
CA LEU A 111 4.48 -6.49 13.37
C LEU A 111 5.83 -6.99 12.85
N ARG A 112 5.84 -8.15 12.20
CA ARG A 112 7.05 -8.73 11.61
C ARG A 112 7.60 -7.85 10.49
N ASP A 113 6.75 -7.42 9.56
CA ASP A 113 7.18 -6.61 8.42
C ASP A 113 7.60 -5.20 8.85
N VAL A 114 6.89 -4.58 9.80
CA VAL A 114 7.28 -3.26 10.34
C VAL A 114 8.65 -3.31 10.99
N ARG A 115 8.97 -4.40 11.72
CA ARG A 115 10.30 -4.57 12.32
C ARG A 115 11.38 -4.81 11.28
N LEU A 116 11.07 -5.49 10.19
CA LEU A 116 12.02 -5.75 9.11
C LEU A 116 12.39 -4.47 8.37
N VAL A 117 11.40 -3.63 8.04
CA VAL A 117 11.59 -2.38 7.30
C VAL A 117 12.07 -1.24 8.20
N GLY A 118 11.69 -1.28 9.48
CA GLY A 118 11.84 -0.19 10.44
C GLY A 118 10.58 0.67 10.48
N ALA A 119 10.04 0.89 11.67
CA ALA A 119 8.80 1.64 11.86
C ALA A 119 8.87 3.07 11.30
N GLU A 120 10.02 3.73 11.40
CA GLU A 120 10.26 5.06 10.88
C GLU A 120 10.13 5.13 9.33
N ARG A 121 10.26 4.00 8.66
CA ARG A 121 10.18 3.86 7.18
C ARG A 121 8.86 3.29 6.70
N TYR A 122 7.87 3.21 7.58
CA TYR A 122 6.57 2.61 7.26
C TYR A 122 5.82 3.39 6.17
N TYR A 123 5.98 4.72 6.13
CA TYR A 123 5.49 5.55 5.02
C TYR A 123 6.67 6.18 4.28
N ASP A 124 6.59 6.17 2.95
CA ASP A 124 7.47 6.99 2.13
C ASP A 124 7.15 8.48 2.34
N PRO A 125 8.17 9.36 2.34
CA PRO A 125 7.94 10.80 2.38
C PRO A 125 7.17 11.26 1.12
N PRO A 126 6.34 12.32 1.22
CA PRO A 126 5.62 12.85 0.07
C PRO A 126 6.56 13.24 -1.07
N ARG A 127 6.28 12.77 -2.28
CA ARG A 127 6.98 13.16 -3.51
C ARG A 127 6.21 14.29 -4.19
N LEU A 128 6.37 15.51 -3.68
CA LEU A 128 5.74 16.74 -4.20
C LEU A 128 6.58 17.29 -5.36
#